data_AF-A0A538C9W6-F1
#
_entry.id   AF-A0A538C9W6-F1
#
_cell.length_a   1.000
_cell.length_b   1.000
_cell.length_c   1.000
_cell.angle_alpha   90.00
_cell.angle_beta   90.00
_cell.angle_gamma   90.00
#
_symmetry.space_group_name_H-M   'P 1'
#
loop_
_entity.id
_entity.type
_entity.pdbx_description
1 polymer ?
#
loop_
_entity_poly.entity_id
_entity_poly.type
_entity_poly.pdbx_seq_one_letter_code
_entity_poly.pdbx_strand_id
1 'polypeptide(L)'
;MSNGSNVTTVGAVTQPWRARLAPGVLLGTIGVIGFSFSLPATRLALRDLDPWVVAFGRALVAAALAALVLRATRAPRPTPAQWRALAIVAAGVVVGFPLLTSLALQIVVGLAPAATAVMAVLRAGERPSGAFCAASAAGTLAVLVFAFVSGAGSLRVTDVELLLAVVLVGLGYAEGGALARDLGGTRTICWALVLSAPLLVPVVAVRLAQTGFHVHADSAFGFAYVAGVSMFAAFFAWYAGLARGGVARIGQIQLVQAPLTLLWAGLFLGERVTAG
;
A
#
# COMPACT_ATOMS: atom_id res chain seq x y z
N MET A 1 -52.11 -15.07 42.42
CA MET A 1 -52.06 -13.78 41.71
C MET A 1 -51.41 -12.78 42.68
N SER A 2 -50.37 -12.01 42.36
CA SER A 2 -49.70 -11.70 41.10
C SER A 2 -48.17 -11.86 41.25
N ASN A 3 -47.45 -12.18 40.16
CA ASN A 3 -46.00 -12.40 40.18
C ASN A 3 -45.28 -11.16 39.61
N GLY A 4 -44.50 -10.46 40.44
CA GLY A 4 -43.84 -9.20 40.06
C GLY A 4 -42.60 -9.45 39.19
N SER A 5 -42.73 -9.33 37.88
CA SER A 5 -41.60 -9.51 36.94
C SER A 5 -40.64 -8.32 36.98
N ASN A 6 -39.53 -8.47 37.71
CA ASN A 6 -38.38 -7.57 37.61
C ASN A 6 -37.73 -7.72 36.22
N VAL A 7 -38.08 -6.84 35.29
CA VAL A 7 -37.39 -6.71 34.00
C VAL A 7 -36.03 -6.06 34.23
N THR A 8 -34.99 -6.88 34.29
CA THR A 8 -33.60 -6.41 34.26
C THR A 8 -33.31 -5.77 32.91
N THR A 9 -33.28 -4.44 32.88
CA THR A 9 -32.75 -3.68 31.74
C THR A 9 -31.28 -4.03 31.56
N VAL A 10 -30.99 -4.90 30.58
CA VAL A 10 -29.62 -5.20 30.15
C VAL A 10 -29.01 -3.91 29.62
N GLY A 11 -28.12 -3.30 30.41
CA GLY A 11 -27.43 -2.07 30.03
C GLY A 11 -26.71 -2.26 28.70
N ALA A 12 -26.91 -1.33 27.77
CA ALA A 12 -26.30 -1.38 26.46
C ALA A 12 -24.78 -1.28 26.57
N VAL A 13 -24.09 -2.42 26.56
CA VAL A 13 -22.63 -2.49 26.50
C VAL A 13 -22.19 -1.79 25.21
N THR A 14 -21.61 -0.60 25.35
CA THR A 14 -21.03 0.18 24.25
C THR A 14 -19.79 -0.54 23.72
N GLN A 15 -20.02 -1.53 22.86
CA GLN A 15 -19.03 -2.46 22.31
C GLN A 15 -17.74 -1.75 21.87
N PRO A 16 -16.64 -1.76 22.66
CA PRO A 16 -15.50 -0.86 22.43
C PRO A 16 -14.76 -1.14 21.12
N TRP A 17 -14.88 -2.37 20.61
CA TRP A 17 -14.34 -2.77 19.32
C TRP A 17 -15.00 -2.02 18.16
N ARG A 18 -16.32 -1.74 18.20
CA ARG A 18 -17.00 -0.95 17.15
C ARG A 18 -16.47 0.48 17.08
N ALA A 19 -16.23 1.09 18.24
CA ALA A 19 -15.65 2.43 18.36
C ALA A 19 -14.19 2.52 17.92
N ARG A 20 -13.43 1.40 17.90
CA ARG A 20 -12.06 1.34 17.35
C ARG A 20 -12.04 1.03 15.84
N LEU A 21 -13.02 0.24 15.36
CA LEU A 21 -13.17 -0.09 13.94
C LEU A 21 -13.48 1.13 13.07
N ALA A 22 -14.40 2.02 13.49
CA ALA A 22 -14.77 3.18 12.66
C ALA A 22 -13.59 4.14 12.40
N PRO A 23 -12.77 4.54 13.40
CA PRO A 23 -11.50 5.23 13.18
C PRO A 23 -10.52 4.43 12.32
N GLY A 24 -10.44 3.11 12.50
CA GLY A 24 -9.58 2.24 11.67
C GLY A 24 -9.95 2.29 10.18
N VAL A 25 -11.25 2.20 9.87
CA VAL A 25 -11.79 2.31 8.50
C VAL A 25 -11.49 3.69 7.91
N LEU A 26 -11.79 4.77 8.63
CA LEU A 26 -11.52 6.14 8.18
C LEU A 26 -10.03 6.35 7.83
N LEU A 27 -9.12 5.89 8.68
CA LEU A 27 -7.68 6.00 8.47
C LEU A 27 -7.19 5.12 7.30
N GLY A 28 -7.75 3.92 7.15
CA GLY A 28 -7.53 3.07 5.99
C GLY A 28 -7.94 3.76 4.68
N THR A 29 -9.14 4.35 4.65
CA THR A 29 -9.66 5.10 3.50
C THR A 29 -8.80 6.33 3.18
N ILE A 30 -8.34 7.10 4.18
CA ILE A 30 -7.43 8.24 3.97
C ILE A 30 -6.11 7.77 3.33
N GLY A 31 -5.56 6.64 3.79
CA GLY A 31 -4.40 6.00 3.15
C GLY A 31 -4.67 5.63 1.69
N VAL A 32 -5.77 4.93 1.42
CA VAL A 32 -6.19 4.52 0.07
C VAL A 32 -6.40 5.70 -0.88
N ILE A 33 -6.97 6.82 -0.41
CA ILE A 33 -7.08 8.06 -1.19
C ILE A 33 -5.69 8.56 -1.57
N GLY A 34 -4.77 8.68 -0.60
CA GLY A 34 -3.38 9.09 -0.85
C GLY A 34 -2.57 8.13 -1.73
N PHE A 35 -2.92 6.84 -1.75
CA PHE A 35 -2.31 5.87 -2.66
C PHE A 35 -2.94 5.88 -4.06
N SER A 36 -4.20 6.27 -4.21
CA SER A 36 -4.94 6.13 -5.47
C SER A 36 -4.38 6.96 -6.64
N PHE A 37 -3.80 8.13 -6.38
CA PHE A 37 -3.14 8.95 -7.40
C PHE A 37 -1.70 8.51 -7.71
N SER A 38 -1.16 7.49 -7.01
CA SER A 38 0.25 7.09 -7.15
C SER A 38 0.62 6.61 -8.56
N LEU A 39 -0.27 5.91 -9.26
CA LEU A 39 0.01 5.42 -10.62
C LEU A 39 0.06 6.59 -11.63
N PRO A 40 -0.94 7.50 -11.69
CA PRO A 40 -0.83 8.74 -12.47
C PRO A 40 0.44 9.54 -12.16
N ALA A 41 0.74 9.76 -10.87
CA ALA A 41 1.95 10.48 -10.46
C ALA A 41 3.25 9.75 -10.85
N THR A 42 3.27 8.42 -10.81
CA THR A 42 4.41 7.62 -11.28
C THR A 42 4.58 7.76 -12.80
N ARG A 43 3.49 7.72 -13.58
CA ARG A 43 3.54 7.96 -15.03
C ARG A 43 4.05 9.36 -15.37
N LEU A 44 3.65 10.39 -14.61
CA LEU A 44 4.19 11.75 -14.77
C LEU A 44 5.70 11.76 -14.51
N ALA A 45 6.16 11.19 -13.38
CA ALA A 45 7.59 11.13 -13.06
C ALA A 45 8.43 10.40 -14.12
N LEU A 46 7.93 9.27 -14.63
CA LEU A 46 8.59 8.43 -15.63
C LEU A 46 8.74 9.06 -17.03
N ARG A 47 8.16 10.26 -17.28
CA ARG A 47 8.37 10.98 -18.54
C ARG A 47 9.82 11.44 -18.70
N ASP A 48 10.43 11.91 -17.61
CA ASP A 48 11.79 12.45 -17.59
C ASP A 48 12.77 11.62 -16.72
N LEU A 49 12.26 10.81 -15.78
CA LEU A 49 13.08 10.09 -14.81
C LEU A 49 13.14 8.58 -15.07
N ASP A 50 14.34 8.02 -14.91
CA ASP A 50 14.61 6.59 -14.92
C ASP A 50 13.78 5.82 -13.86
N PRO A 51 13.25 4.61 -14.13
CA PRO A 51 12.39 3.89 -13.19
C PRO A 51 13.06 3.55 -11.88
N TRP A 52 14.36 3.30 -11.86
CA TRP A 52 15.09 2.99 -10.63
C TRP A 52 15.23 4.26 -9.79
N VAL A 53 15.41 5.43 -10.44
CA VAL A 53 15.38 6.74 -9.79
C VAL A 53 13.97 7.05 -9.26
N VAL A 54 12.89 6.79 -10.00
CA VAL A 54 11.52 6.98 -9.52
C VAL A 54 11.19 6.03 -8.36
N ALA A 55 11.47 4.74 -8.51
CA ALA A 55 11.14 3.70 -7.52
C ALA A 55 11.92 3.85 -6.21
N PHE A 56 13.23 4.11 -6.28
CA PHE A 56 14.10 4.15 -5.11
C PHE A 56 14.38 5.57 -4.63
N GLY A 57 14.47 6.56 -5.52
CA GLY A 57 14.65 7.97 -5.15
C GLY A 57 13.48 8.49 -4.32
N ARG A 58 12.23 8.08 -4.65
CA ARG A 58 11.05 8.44 -3.84
C ARG A 58 11.16 7.91 -2.40
N ALA A 59 11.74 6.72 -2.23
CA ALA A 59 11.96 6.10 -0.93
C ALA A 59 13.11 6.78 -0.16
N LEU A 60 14.14 7.30 -0.85
CA LEU A 60 15.20 8.10 -0.21
C LEU A 60 14.68 9.45 0.30
N VAL A 61 13.85 10.15 -0.48
CA VAL A 61 13.18 11.40 -0.03
C VAL A 61 12.27 11.10 1.16
N ALA A 62 11.45 10.05 1.08
CA ALA A 62 10.63 9.58 2.20
C ALA A 62 11.47 9.18 3.42
N ALA A 63 12.64 8.57 3.25
CA ALA A 63 13.55 8.21 4.33
C ALA A 63 14.19 9.43 5.00
N ALA A 64 14.50 10.50 4.27
CA ALA A 64 14.94 11.75 4.86
C ALA A 64 13.84 12.37 5.75
N LEU A 65 12.59 12.44 5.24
CA LEU A 65 11.43 12.89 6.02
C LEU A 65 11.17 12.00 7.25
N ALA A 66 11.29 10.68 7.10
CA ALA A 66 11.17 9.71 8.18
C ALA A 66 12.26 9.91 9.25
N ALA A 67 13.51 10.13 8.86
CA ALA A 67 14.60 10.41 9.79
C ALA A 67 14.35 11.72 10.58
N LEU A 68 13.79 12.75 9.94
CA LEU A 68 13.36 13.97 10.63
C LEU A 68 12.24 13.68 11.65
N VAL A 69 11.21 12.92 11.28
CA VAL A 69 10.12 12.53 12.19
C VAL A 69 10.63 11.69 13.37
N LEU A 70 11.48 10.70 13.14
CA LEU A 70 12.06 9.86 14.20
C LEU A 70 12.93 10.69 15.16
N ARG A 71 13.71 11.65 14.64
CA ARG A 71 14.51 12.58 15.47
C ARG A 71 13.63 13.52 16.27
N ALA A 72 12.64 14.17 15.64
CA ALA A 72 11.74 15.12 16.29
C ALA A 72 10.88 14.47 17.38
N THR A 73 10.39 13.25 17.14
CA THR A 73 9.59 12.48 18.10
C THR A 73 10.42 11.69 19.11
N ARG A 74 11.77 11.75 19.02
CA ARG A 74 12.73 10.95 19.82
C ARG A 74 12.33 9.47 19.87
N ALA A 75 11.95 8.92 18.71
CA ALA A 75 11.38 7.59 18.63
C ALA A 75 12.37 6.52 19.13
N PRO A 76 11.93 5.57 19.99
CA PRO A 76 12.79 4.48 20.45
C PRO A 76 13.22 3.61 19.26
N ARG A 77 14.41 3.02 19.38
CA ARG A 77 14.90 2.04 18.39
C ARG A 77 14.08 0.75 18.47
N PRO A 78 13.79 0.10 17.33
CA PRO A 78 13.11 -1.19 17.30
C PRO A 78 13.90 -2.29 18.02
N THR A 79 13.20 -3.29 18.55
CA THR A 79 13.82 -4.50 19.09
C THR A 79 14.35 -5.41 17.96
N PRO A 80 15.23 -6.39 18.24
CA PRO A 80 15.75 -7.31 17.22
C PRO A 80 14.66 -8.08 16.45
N ALA A 81 13.54 -8.43 17.11
CA ALA A 81 12.40 -9.05 16.46
C ALA A 81 11.66 -8.06 15.53
N GLN A 82 11.46 -6.82 15.97
CA GLN A 82 10.86 -5.76 15.16
C GLN A 82 11.72 -5.42 13.95
N TRP A 83 13.05 -5.45 14.04
CA TRP A 83 13.94 -5.29 12.88
C TRP A 83 13.75 -6.35 11.80
N ARG A 84 13.47 -7.61 12.16
CA ARG A 84 13.16 -8.67 11.18
C ARG A 84 11.83 -8.39 10.47
N ALA A 85 10.80 -7.96 11.19
CA ALA A 85 9.53 -7.56 10.59
C ALA A 85 9.69 -6.32 9.70
N LEU A 86 10.46 -5.31 10.14
CA LEU A 86 10.80 -4.12 9.34
C LEU A 86 11.55 -4.47 8.06
N ALA A 87 12.41 -5.49 8.05
CA ALA A 87 13.08 -5.94 6.83
C ALA A 87 12.09 -6.53 5.81
N ILE A 88 11.05 -7.26 6.27
CA ILE A 88 9.98 -7.76 5.38
C ILE A 88 9.14 -6.60 4.84
N VAL A 89 8.80 -5.62 5.70
CA VAL A 89 8.11 -4.39 5.28
C VAL A 89 8.92 -3.61 4.26
N ALA A 90 10.23 -3.44 4.49
CA ALA A 90 11.14 -2.76 3.58
C ALA A 90 11.20 -3.47 2.21
N ALA A 91 11.45 -4.79 2.21
CA ALA A 91 11.51 -5.58 0.99
C ALA A 91 10.20 -5.54 0.20
N GLY A 92 9.05 -5.62 0.88
CA GLY A 92 7.73 -5.62 0.25
C GLY A 92 7.28 -4.24 -0.25
N VAL A 93 7.23 -3.27 0.67
CA VAL A 93 6.56 -1.97 0.49
C VAL A 93 7.50 -0.88 -0.04
N VAL A 94 8.75 -0.88 0.40
CA VAL A 94 9.71 0.20 0.10
C VAL A 94 10.53 -0.10 -1.16
N VAL A 95 10.86 -1.37 -1.40
CA VAL A 95 11.76 -1.79 -2.49
C VAL A 95 11.02 -2.54 -3.60
N GLY A 96 10.42 -3.68 -3.29
CA GLY A 96 9.85 -4.61 -4.27
C GLY A 96 8.68 -4.04 -5.05
N PHE A 97 7.61 -3.63 -4.36
CA PHE A 97 6.42 -3.09 -5.02
C PHE A 97 6.71 -1.83 -5.86
N PRO A 98 7.46 -0.81 -5.38
CA PRO A 98 7.76 0.37 -6.18
C PRO A 98 8.60 0.07 -7.42
N LEU A 99 9.61 -0.81 -7.31
CA LEU A 99 10.45 -1.20 -8.44
C LEU A 99 9.62 -1.92 -9.51
N LEU A 100 8.95 -3.01 -9.14
CA LEU A 100 8.20 -3.85 -10.07
C LEU A 100 7.04 -3.07 -10.73
N THR A 101 6.38 -2.19 -10.00
CA THR A 101 5.34 -1.32 -10.57
C THR A 101 5.94 -0.31 -11.56
N SER A 102 7.12 0.26 -11.27
CA SER A 102 7.77 1.23 -12.16
C SER A 102 8.32 0.58 -13.44
N LEU A 103 8.82 -0.66 -13.35
CA LEU A 103 9.24 -1.46 -14.51
C LEU A 103 8.04 -1.83 -15.40
N ALA A 104 6.98 -2.40 -14.82
CA ALA A 104 5.78 -2.75 -15.57
C ALA A 104 5.11 -1.54 -16.26
N LEU A 105 5.21 -0.34 -15.67
CA LEU A 105 4.70 0.91 -16.24
C LEU A 105 5.53 1.47 -17.40
N GLN A 106 6.76 0.98 -17.66
CA GLN A 106 7.51 1.39 -18.85
C GLN A 106 7.01 0.72 -20.14
N ILE A 107 6.23 -0.37 -20.06
CA ILE A 107 5.89 -1.19 -21.25
C ILE A 107 4.39 -1.22 -21.60
N VAL A 108 3.45 -1.26 -20.62
CA VAL A 108 2.01 -0.92 -20.78
C VAL A 108 1.20 -1.76 -21.82
N VAL A 109 0.15 -2.54 -21.51
CA VAL A 109 -0.66 -2.84 -20.31
C VAL A 109 -0.61 -4.37 -20.05
N GLY A 110 -1.11 -4.87 -18.90
CA GLY A 110 -1.14 -6.32 -18.65
C GLY A 110 -1.91 -6.90 -17.45
N LEU A 111 -2.24 -6.11 -16.42
CA LEU A 111 -3.11 -6.46 -15.27
C LEU A 111 -2.54 -7.46 -14.23
N ALA A 112 -3.02 -7.32 -12.98
CA ALA A 112 -2.24 -7.68 -11.78
C ALA A 112 -2.83 -8.70 -10.74
N PRO A 113 -3.75 -9.65 -11.01
CA PRO A 113 -4.76 -9.99 -10.00
C PRO A 113 -4.93 -11.48 -9.64
N ALA A 114 -3.93 -12.35 -9.81
CA ALA A 114 -4.09 -13.78 -9.49
C ALA A 114 -3.68 -14.19 -8.05
N ALA A 115 -2.76 -13.49 -7.41
CA ALA A 115 -1.99 -14.08 -6.29
C ALA A 115 -2.49 -13.74 -4.87
N THR A 116 -3.42 -12.79 -4.71
CA THR A 116 -3.82 -12.28 -3.39
C THR A 116 -4.64 -13.29 -2.57
N ALA A 117 -5.43 -14.14 -3.23
CA ALA A 117 -6.40 -15.03 -2.56
C ALA A 117 -5.76 -16.18 -1.76
N VAL A 118 -4.60 -16.69 -2.18
CA VAL A 118 -4.00 -17.91 -1.60
C VAL A 118 -3.19 -17.60 -0.34
N MET A 119 -2.38 -16.54 -0.35
CA MET A 119 -1.42 -16.27 0.73
C MET A 119 -2.08 -15.66 1.99
N ALA A 120 -3.24 -15.03 1.86
CA ALA A 120 -3.99 -14.47 2.99
C ALA A 120 -4.50 -15.55 3.97
N VAL A 121 -4.78 -16.77 3.48
CA VAL A 121 -5.32 -17.87 4.29
C VAL A 121 -4.21 -18.62 5.06
N LEU A 122 -2.99 -18.67 4.53
CA LEU A 122 -1.93 -19.56 5.04
C LEU A 122 -1.08 -18.98 6.19
N ARG A 123 -1.15 -17.68 6.48
CA ARG A 123 -0.29 -17.02 7.50
C ARG A 123 -1.00 -16.27 8.63
N ALA A 124 -2.30 -15.99 8.51
CA ALA A 124 -2.95 -15.03 9.41
C ALA A 124 -3.30 -15.59 10.81
N GLY A 125 -3.57 -16.90 10.95
CA GLY A 125 -4.10 -17.52 12.18
C GLY A 125 -5.54 -17.10 12.55
N GLU A 126 -6.00 -15.94 12.07
CA GLU A 126 -7.39 -15.49 12.10
C GLU A 126 -8.23 -16.37 11.15
N ARG A 127 -9.31 -16.98 11.65
CA ARG A 127 -10.28 -17.73 10.84
C ARG A 127 -11.23 -16.73 10.15
N PRO A 128 -11.19 -16.55 8.81
CA PRO A 128 -12.06 -15.61 8.15
C PRO A 128 -13.50 -16.15 8.09
N SER A 129 -14.49 -15.27 8.01
CA SER A 129 -15.88 -15.70 7.78
C SER A 129 -16.08 -16.19 6.35
N GLY A 130 -17.02 -17.11 6.11
CA GLY A 130 -17.31 -17.61 4.76
C GLY A 130 -17.65 -16.49 3.76
N ALA A 131 -18.37 -15.45 4.21
CA ALA A 131 -18.66 -14.26 3.42
C ALA A 131 -17.40 -13.44 3.05
N PHE A 132 -16.37 -13.41 3.92
CA PHE A 132 -15.09 -12.76 3.62
C PHE A 132 -14.31 -13.54 2.55
N CYS A 133 -14.32 -14.88 2.63
CA CYS A 133 -13.71 -15.72 1.59
C CYS A 133 -14.42 -15.54 0.24
N ALA A 134 -15.76 -15.53 0.23
CA ALA A 134 -16.56 -15.29 -0.97
C ALA A 134 -16.31 -13.91 -1.57
N ALA A 135 -16.28 -12.83 -0.76
CA ALA A 135 -15.99 -11.48 -1.24
C ALA A 135 -14.55 -11.34 -1.78
N SER A 136 -13.58 -11.96 -1.11
CA SER A 136 -12.17 -11.95 -1.57
C SER A 136 -11.99 -12.74 -2.86
N ALA A 137 -12.67 -13.89 -3.00
CA ALA A 137 -12.68 -14.67 -4.23
C ALA A 137 -13.38 -13.92 -5.38
N ALA A 138 -14.53 -13.28 -5.12
CA ALA A 138 -15.25 -12.47 -6.11
C ALA A 138 -14.43 -11.25 -6.56
N GLY A 139 -13.77 -10.54 -5.63
CA GLY A 139 -12.87 -9.44 -5.96
C GLY A 139 -11.66 -9.89 -6.79
N THR A 140 -11.03 -10.99 -6.40
CA THR A 140 -9.92 -11.60 -7.18
C THR A 140 -10.39 -12.00 -8.58
N LEU A 141 -11.54 -12.67 -8.69
CA LEU A 141 -12.13 -13.09 -9.95
C LEU A 141 -12.51 -11.91 -10.85
N ALA A 142 -13.10 -10.84 -10.29
CA ALA A 142 -13.46 -9.66 -11.06
C ALA A 142 -12.24 -9.00 -11.72
N VAL A 143 -11.14 -8.88 -10.97
CA VAL A 143 -9.91 -8.30 -11.54
C VAL A 143 -9.18 -9.30 -12.46
N LEU A 144 -9.32 -10.62 -12.25
CA LEU A 144 -8.88 -11.67 -13.22
C LEU A 144 -9.65 -11.63 -14.55
N VAL A 145 -10.97 -11.44 -14.50
CA VAL A 145 -11.79 -11.30 -15.71
C VAL A 145 -11.41 -10.01 -16.44
N PHE A 146 -11.29 -8.89 -15.73
CA PHE A 146 -10.76 -7.65 -16.29
C PHE A 146 -9.35 -7.82 -16.88
N ALA A 147 -8.50 -8.66 -16.27
CA ALA A 147 -7.17 -8.99 -16.78
C ALA A 147 -7.22 -9.72 -18.13
N PHE A 148 -7.99 -10.79 -18.19
CA PHE A 148 -8.12 -11.62 -19.38
C PHE A 148 -8.76 -10.86 -20.54
N VAL A 149 -9.84 -10.10 -20.28
CA VAL A 149 -10.57 -9.32 -21.28
C VAL A 149 -9.70 -8.19 -21.85
N SER A 150 -8.92 -7.49 -21.02
CA SER A 150 -8.11 -6.35 -21.49
C SER A 150 -6.72 -6.74 -22.01
N GLY A 151 -6.29 -8.00 -21.83
CA GLY A 151 -4.92 -8.47 -22.10
C GLY A 151 -4.71 -9.22 -23.42
N ALA A 152 -5.74 -9.36 -24.26
CA ALA A 152 -5.68 -10.04 -25.57
C ALA A 152 -5.14 -11.49 -25.58
N GLY A 153 -5.19 -12.19 -24.43
CA GLY A 153 -5.00 -13.65 -24.35
C GLY A 153 -3.56 -14.16 -24.18
N SER A 154 -2.56 -13.32 -23.93
CA SER A 154 -1.15 -13.74 -23.71
C SER A 154 -0.57 -13.25 -22.38
N LEU A 155 0.05 -14.13 -21.59
CA LEU A 155 0.85 -13.75 -20.43
C LEU A 155 2.15 -13.05 -20.86
N ARG A 156 2.38 -11.84 -20.34
CA ARG A 156 3.59 -11.03 -20.56
C ARG A 156 4.45 -10.95 -19.30
N VAL A 157 5.72 -10.59 -19.45
CA VAL A 157 6.66 -10.39 -18.33
C VAL A 157 6.13 -9.34 -17.34
N THR A 158 5.51 -8.28 -17.85
CA THR A 158 4.83 -7.22 -17.08
C THR A 158 3.80 -7.76 -16.09
N ASP A 159 3.13 -8.85 -16.42
CA ASP A 159 2.01 -9.39 -15.65
C ASP A 159 2.56 -10.16 -14.45
N VAL A 160 3.71 -10.83 -14.65
CA VAL A 160 4.49 -11.49 -13.59
C VAL A 160 5.10 -10.47 -12.63
N GLU A 161 5.63 -9.35 -13.16
CA GLU A 161 6.16 -8.25 -12.34
C GLU A 161 5.07 -7.64 -11.45
N LEU A 162 3.90 -7.32 -12.02
CA LEU A 162 2.75 -6.81 -11.28
C LEU A 162 2.22 -7.82 -10.26
N LEU A 163 2.17 -9.11 -10.61
CA LEU A 163 1.74 -10.18 -9.70
C LEU A 163 2.67 -10.29 -8.49
N LEU A 164 3.98 -10.30 -8.72
CA LEU A 164 4.99 -10.33 -7.68
C LEU A 164 4.93 -9.05 -6.81
N ALA A 165 4.69 -7.88 -7.42
CA ALA A 165 4.50 -6.63 -6.70
C ALA A 165 3.32 -6.72 -5.72
N VAL A 166 2.19 -7.30 -6.15
CA VAL A 166 0.99 -7.49 -5.32
C VAL A 166 1.24 -8.48 -4.17
N VAL A 167 1.98 -9.56 -4.40
CA VAL A 167 2.39 -10.50 -3.32
C VAL A 167 3.29 -9.80 -2.30
N LEU A 168 4.31 -9.10 -2.77
CA LEU A 168 5.31 -8.43 -1.92
C LEU A 168 4.69 -7.31 -1.09
N VAL A 169 3.82 -6.47 -1.68
CA VAL A 169 3.11 -5.43 -0.91
C VAL A 169 2.10 -6.02 0.06
N GLY A 170 1.39 -7.10 -0.31
CA GLY A 170 0.45 -7.79 0.57
C GLY A 170 1.13 -8.36 1.81
N LEU A 171 2.28 -9.02 1.64
CA LEU A 171 3.11 -9.51 2.75
C LEU A 171 3.62 -8.35 3.62
N GLY A 172 4.13 -7.28 3.01
CA GLY A 172 4.62 -6.10 3.72
C GLY A 172 3.52 -5.30 4.45
N TYR A 173 2.28 -5.35 3.98
CA TYR A 173 1.12 -4.77 4.67
C TYR A 173 0.64 -5.66 5.83
N ALA A 174 0.70 -6.98 5.68
CA ALA A 174 0.38 -7.91 6.75
C ALA A 174 1.36 -7.79 7.93
N GLU A 175 2.67 -7.91 7.66
CA GLU A 175 3.70 -7.79 8.70
C GLU A 175 3.78 -6.36 9.26
N GLY A 176 3.68 -5.34 8.40
CA GLY A 176 3.69 -3.94 8.85
C GLY A 176 2.45 -3.58 9.67
N GLY A 177 1.27 -4.10 9.31
CA GLY A 177 0.03 -3.93 10.07
C GLY A 177 0.04 -4.64 11.42
N ALA A 178 0.64 -5.84 11.48
CA ALA A 178 0.89 -6.53 12.74
C ALA A 178 1.86 -5.73 13.63
N LEU A 179 3.03 -5.35 13.10
CA LEU A 179 4.05 -4.56 13.78
C LEU A 179 3.55 -3.18 14.23
N ALA A 180 2.66 -2.54 13.45
CA ALA A 180 2.08 -1.25 13.78
C ALA A 180 1.18 -1.27 15.03
N ARG A 181 0.74 -2.44 15.51
CA ARG A 181 0.05 -2.58 16.80
C ARG A 181 0.98 -2.35 17.99
N ASP A 182 2.25 -2.76 17.87
CA ASP A 182 3.25 -2.67 18.95
C ASP A 182 4.13 -1.42 18.83
N LEU A 183 4.63 -1.15 17.62
CA LEU A 183 5.57 -0.06 17.34
C LEU A 183 4.86 1.27 17.06
N GLY A 184 3.62 1.21 16.58
CA GLY A 184 2.82 2.35 16.10
C GLY A 184 3.06 2.65 14.62
N GLY A 185 1.98 2.83 13.85
CA GLY A 185 2.03 2.88 12.37
C GLY A 185 3.01 3.89 11.77
N THR A 186 3.09 5.12 12.31
CA THR A 186 4.09 6.12 11.89
C THR A 186 5.53 5.61 12.07
N ARG A 187 5.83 4.97 13.20
CA ARG A 187 7.18 4.44 13.46
C ARG A 187 7.50 3.23 12.59
N THR A 188 6.51 2.38 12.29
CA THR A 188 6.67 1.24 11.37
C THR A 188 7.18 1.68 10.00
N ILE A 189 6.49 2.60 9.33
CA ILE A 189 6.95 3.07 8.01
C ILE A 189 8.25 3.88 8.12
N CYS A 190 8.40 4.74 9.13
CA CYS A 190 9.61 5.56 9.25
C CYS A 190 10.87 4.72 9.45
N TRP A 191 10.82 3.68 10.29
CA TRP A 191 11.96 2.77 10.47
C TRP A 191 12.20 1.88 9.25
N ALA A 192 11.15 1.45 8.53
CA ALA A 192 11.33 0.68 7.29
C ALA A 192 12.02 1.52 6.18
N LEU A 193 11.63 2.79 6.03
CA LEU A 193 12.26 3.73 5.10
C LEU A 193 13.74 3.99 5.44
N VAL A 194 14.04 4.28 6.71
CA VAL A 194 15.42 4.52 7.17
C VAL A 194 16.27 3.25 7.06
N LEU A 195 15.70 2.07 7.27
CA LEU A 195 16.38 0.77 7.06
C LEU A 195 16.74 0.55 5.59
N SER A 196 15.88 0.95 4.65
CA SER A 196 16.13 0.80 3.20
C SER A 196 17.19 1.77 2.68
N ALA A 197 17.30 2.98 3.25
CA ALA A 197 18.10 4.05 2.67
C ALA A 197 19.56 3.68 2.34
N PRO A 198 20.34 3.00 3.21
CA PRO A 198 21.74 2.64 2.91
C PRO A 198 21.90 1.74 1.68
N LEU A 199 20.90 0.89 1.39
CA LEU A 199 20.90 0.02 0.20
C LEU A 199 20.48 0.80 -1.06
N LEU A 200 19.56 1.75 -0.93
CA LEU A 200 19.00 2.49 -2.06
C LEU A 200 19.88 3.65 -2.53
N VAL A 201 20.63 4.30 -1.63
CA VAL A 201 21.56 5.40 -1.96
C VAL A 201 22.52 5.06 -3.11
N PRO A 202 23.32 3.96 -3.07
CA PRO A 202 24.28 3.67 -4.13
C PRO A 202 23.59 3.39 -5.47
N VAL A 203 22.42 2.72 -5.47
CA VAL A 203 21.69 2.44 -6.70
C VAL A 203 21.19 3.72 -7.35
N VAL A 204 20.54 4.61 -6.59
CA VAL A 204 20.05 5.89 -7.11
C VAL A 204 21.20 6.79 -7.56
N ALA A 205 22.32 6.83 -6.83
CA ALA A 205 23.50 7.60 -7.21
C ALA A 205 24.10 7.13 -8.55
N VAL A 206 24.25 5.81 -8.75
CA VAL A 206 24.74 5.25 -10.02
C VAL A 206 23.79 5.55 -11.17
N ARG A 207 22.47 5.38 -10.97
CA ARG A 207 21.47 5.65 -12.03
C ARG A 207 21.44 7.12 -12.42
N LEU A 208 21.41 8.04 -11.44
CA LEU A 208 21.50 9.49 -11.70
C LEU A 208 22.79 9.89 -12.43
N ALA A 209 23.93 9.26 -12.12
CA ALA A 209 25.18 9.50 -12.83
C ALA A 209 25.17 8.97 -14.28
N GLN A 210 24.36 7.95 -14.58
CA GLN A 210 24.22 7.35 -15.92
C GLN A 210 23.18 8.08 -16.79
N THR A 211 22.05 8.48 -16.22
CA THR A 211 20.90 9.05 -16.97
C THR A 211 20.81 10.57 -16.89
N GLY A 212 21.57 11.20 -15.98
CA GLY A 212 21.42 12.61 -15.64
C GLY A 212 20.18 12.91 -14.80
N PHE A 213 19.96 14.19 -14.53
CA PHE A 213 18.80 14.70 -13.81
C PHE A 213 18.27 15.98 -14.49
N HIS A 214 17.40 15.79 -15.47
CA HIS A 214 16.67 16.85 -16.16
C HIS A 214 15.19 16.55 -16.00
N VAL A 215 14.41 17.48 -15.43
CA VAL A 215 13.04 17.19 -14.97
C VAL A 215 12.15 18.41 -15.22
N HIS A 216 11.07 18.22 -15.99
CA HIS A 216 10.04 19.24 -16.19
C HIS A 216 9.09 19.31 -14.98
N ALA A 217 8.30 20.38 -14.90
CA ALA A 217 7.40 20.64 -13.76
C ALA A 217 6.44 19.47 -13.48
N ASP A 218 5.85 18.87 -14.51
CA ASP A 218 4.95 17.71 -14.42
C ASP A 218 5.64 16.49 -13.75
N SER A 219 6.83 16.15 -14.21
CA SER A 219 7.61 15.01 -13.71
C SER A 219 8.12 15.25 -12.29
N ALA A 220 8.50 16.49 -11.97
CA ALA A 220 8.84 16.92 -10.62
C ALA A 220 7.63 16.84 -9.67
N PHE A 221 6.45 17.27 -10.10
CA PHE A 221 5.20 17.12 -9.34
C PHE A 221 4.85 15.64 -9.12
N GLY A 222 4.91 14.81 -10.17
CA GLY A 222 4.70 13.37 -10.08
C GLY A 222 5.64 12.72 -9.07
N PHE A 223 6.94 13.01 -9.16
CA PHE A 223 7.96 12.50 -8.24
C PHE A 223 7.73 12.97 -6.79
N ALA A 224 7.45 14.26 -6.60
CA ALA A 224 7.17 14.84 -5.28
C ALA A 224 5.93 14.21 -4.62
N TYR A 225 4.86 13.96 -5.40
CA TYR A 225 3.67 13.28 -4.91
C TYR A 225 3.98 11.84 -4.49
N VAL A 226 4.64 11.05 -5.36
CA VAL A 226 4.93 9.64 -5.01
C VAL A 226 5.91 9.52 -3.85
N ALA A 227 6.80 10.49 -3.64
CA ALA A 227 7.72 10.53 -2.51
C ALA A 227 7.06 11.00 -1.20
N GLY A 228 6.47 12.20 -1.20
CA GLY A 228 5.97 12.85 0.02
C GLY A 228 4.58 12.39 0.45
N VAL A 229 3.67 12.16 -0.51
CA VAL A 229 2.30 11.75 -0.21
C VAL A 229 2.20 10.23 -0.18
N SER A 230 2.51 9.54 -1.28
CA SER A 230 2.31 8.10 -1.39
C SER A 230 3.30 7.29 -0.54
N MET A 231 4.61 7.48 -0.72
CA MET A 231 5.64 6.69 -0.05
C MET A 231 5.83 7.05 1.43
N PHE A 232 5.23 8.15 1.91
CA PHE A 232 5.42 8.67 3.26
C PHE A 232 4.12 8.98 4.00
N ALA A 233 3.42 10.08 3.67
CA ALA A 233 2.30 10.55 4.48
C ALA A 233 1.10 9.59 4.52
N ALA A 234 0.70 9.02 3.38
CA ALA A 234 -0.41 8.08 3.28
C ALA A 234 -0.20 6.82 4.13
N PHE A 235 1.06 6.38 4.29
CA PHE A 235 1.41 5.24 5.14
C PHE A 235 1.15 5.47 6.64
N PHE A 236 1.15 6.71 7.12
CA PHE A 236 0.87 7.01 8.53
C PHE A 236 -0.60 6.68 8.83
N ALA A 237 -1.51 7.12 7.96
CA ALA A 237 -2.93 6.79 8.03
C ALA A 237 -3.16 5.30 7.77
N TRP A 238 -2.54 4.73 6.74
CA TRP A 238 -2.69 3.30 6.38
C TRP A 238 -2.32 2.35 7.53
N TYR A 239 -1.11 2.46 8.09
CA TYR A 239 -0.69 1.58 9.18
C TYR A 239 -1.43 1.86 10.50
N ALA A 240 -1.84 3.10 10.77
CA ALA A 240 -2.74 3.39 11.88
C ALA A 240 -4.14 2.76 11.67
N GLY A 241 -4.62 2.73 10.42
CA GLY A 241 -5.82 2.03 10.00
C GLY A 241 -5.71 0.52 10.24
N LEU A 242 -4.71 -0.13 9.64
CA LEU A 242 -4.44 -1.57 9.80
C LEU A 242 -4.33 -1.99 11.28
N ALA A 243 -3.61 -1.22 12.09
CA ALA A 243 -3.43 -1.52 13.52
C ALA A 243 -4.71 -1.39 14.36
N ARG A 244 -5.62 -0.45 14.00
CA ARG A 244 -6.86 -0.17 14.74
C ARG A 244 -8.08 -0.94 14.22
N GLY A 245 -8.13 -1.19 12.91
CA GLY A 245 -9.25 -1.80 12.19
C GLY A 245 -9.05 -3.28 11.83
N GLY A 246 -7.84 -3.81 12.00
CA GLY A 246 -7.46 -5.18 11.65
C GLY A 246 -7.00 -5.31 10.19
N VAL A 247 -5.92 -6.05 9.96
CA VAL A 247 -5.27 -6.20 8.65
C VAL A 247 -6.26 -6.71 7.59
N ALA A 248 -6.97 -7.80 7.87
CA ALA A 248 -7.87 -8.42 6.92
C ALA A 248 -9.01 -7.48 6.47
N ARG A 249 -9.61 -6.73 7.39
CA ARG A 249 -10.71 -5.80 7.07
C ARG A 249 -10.22 -4.56 6.34
N ILE A 250 -9.16 -3.93 6.83
CA ILE A 250 -8.67 -2.67 6.26
C ILE A 250 -8.00 -2.91 4.89
N GLY A 251 -7.35 -4.06 4.69
CA GLY A 251 -6.85 -4.50 3.39
C GLY A 251 -7.92 -4.56 2.29
N GLN A 252 -9.18 -4.87 2.62
CA GLN A 252 -10.29 -4.86 1.64
C GLN A 252 -10.63 -3.44 1.16
N ILE A 253 -10.36 -2.39 1.95
CA ILE A 253 -10.55 -1.00 1.51
C ILE A 253 -9.60 -0.67 0.35
N GLN A 254 -8.45 -1.35 0.24
CA GLN A 254 -7.52 -1.19 -0.89
C GLN A 254 -8.16 -1.53 -2.24
N LEU A 255 -9.24 -2.34 -2.29
CA LEU A 255 -9.98 -2.61 -3.53
C LEU A 255 -10.60 -1.33 -4.13
N VAL A 256 -10.90 -0.33 -3.29
CA VAL A 256 -11.38 1.00 -3.73
C VAL A 256 -10.26 1.82 -4.39
N GLN A 257 -8.98 1.46 -4.19
CA GLN A 257 -7.87 2.18 -4.82
C GLN A 257 -7.93 2.08 -6.35
N ALA A 258 -8.16 0.90 -6.91
CA ALA A 258 -8.13 0.68 -8.35
C ALA A 258 -9.14 1.55 -9.14
N PRO A 259 -10.45 1.61 -8.80
CA PRO A 259 -11.39 2.51 -9.48
C PRO A 259 -11.07 3.99 -9.24
N LEU A 260 -10.56 4.38 -8.06
CA LEU A 260 -10.08 5.75 -7.85
C LEU A 260 -8.87 6.08 -8.73
N THR A 261 -7.92 5.15 -8.90
CA THR A 261 -6.77 5.30 -9.80
C THR A 261 -7.21 5.48 -11.26
N LEU A 262 -8.23 4.75 -11.72
CA LEU A 262 -8.81 4.92 -13.05
C LEU A 262 -9.51 6.28 -13.20
N LEU A 263 -10.27 6.72 -12.20
CA LEU A 263 -10.89 8.05 -12.17
C LEU A 263 -9.83 9.16 -12.29
N TRP A 264 -8.73 9.06 -11.53
CA TRP A 264 -7.64 10.02 -11.62
C TRP A 264 -6.92 9.99 -12.98
N ALA A 265 -6.70 8.81 -13.57
CA ALA A 265 -6.10 8.69 -14.90
C ALA A 265 -6.98 9.37 -15.97
N GLY A 266 -8.30 9.16 -15.91
CA GLY A 266 -9.23 9.84 -16.82
C GLY A 266 -9.24 11.36 -16.67
N LEU A 267 -9.21 11.86 -15.43
CA LEU A 267 -9.24 13.31 -15.14
C LEU A 267 -7.91 14.03 -15.44
N PHE A 268 -6.77 13.41 -15.14
CA PHE A 268 -5.45 14.08 -15.19
C PHE A 268 -4.53 13.65 -16.33
N LEU A 269 -4.75 12.48 -16.93
CA LEU A 269 -3.97 12.00 -18.09
C LEU A 269 -4.77 12.02 -19.40
N GLY A 270 -6.06 12.37 -19.35
CA GLY A 270 -6.95 12.38 -20.52
C GLY A 270 -7.24 10.98 -21.08
N GLU A 271 -6.92 9.93 -20.32
CA GLU A 271 -7.16 8.54 -20.73
C GLU A 271 -8.68 8.28 -20.80
N ARG A 272 -9.17 7.91 -21.98
CA ARG A 272 -10.59 7.57 -22.14
C ARG A 272 -10.90 6.34 -21.30
N VAL A 273 -11.68 6.53 -20.23
CA VAL A 273 -12.27 5.44 -19.45
C VAL A 273 -13.35 4.79 -20.30
N THR A 274 -12.95 3.89 -21.20
CA THR A 274 -13.88 3.00 -21.89
C THR A 274 -14.49 2.05 -20.86
N ALA A 275 -15.82 2.08 -20.73
CA ALA A 275 -16.54 0.92 -20.22
C ALA A 275 -16.28 -0.24 -21.18
N GLY A 276 -15.61 -1.28 -20.68
CA GLY A 276 -15.46 -2.56 -21.37
C GLY A 276 -16.74 -3.38 -21.29
#